data_AF-A0A6L8MFX4-F1
#
_entry.id   AF-A0A6L8MFX4-F1
#
_cell.length_a   1.000
_cell.length_b   1.000
_cell.length_c   1.000
_cell.angle_alpha   90.00
_cell.angle_beta   90.00
_cell.angle_gamma   90.00
#
_symmetry.space_group_name_H-M   'P 1'
#
loop_
_entity.id
_entity.type
_entity.pdbx_description
1 polymer ?
#
loop_
_entity_poly.entity_id
_entity_poly.type
_entity_poly.pdbx_seq_one_letter_code
_entity_poly.pdbx_strand_id
1 'polypeptide(L)'
;MNSRLKKQAEALAALNAEDRARLDRLAALAQLAADEIWPEVWQYGFDGAEESVQADLASEEYFKANPGIDNIDVMQKARVLVAAYGKPKRQTG
;
A
#
# COMPACT_ATOMS: atom_id res chain seq x y z
N MET A 1 21.53 19.47 3.50
CA MET A 1 20.06 19.35 3.42
C MET A 1 19.68 19.31 1.94
N ASN A 2 19.03 18.24 1.47
CA ASN A 2 18.71 18.06 0.05
C ASN A 2 17.78 19.18 -0.45
N SER A 3 18.11 19.80 -1.58
CA SER A 3 17.33 20.90 -2.19
C SER A 3 15.85 20.54 -2.38
N ARG A 4 15.57 19.27 -2.72
CA ARG A 4 14.20 18.74 -2.86
C ARG A 4 13.43 18.72 -1.53
N LEU A 5 14.04 18.24 -0.44
CA LEU A 5 13.40 18.18 0.89
C LEU A 5 13.08 19.58 1.41
N LYS A 6 13.98 20.55 1.17
CA LYS A 6 13.74 21.94 1.54
C LYS A 6 12.55 22.53 0.78
N LYS A 7 12.46 22.31 -0.53
CA LYS A 7 11.32 22.75 -1.36
C LYS A 7 9.99 22.12 -0.93
N GLN A 8 10.01 20.83 -0.57
CA GLN A 8 8.83 20.15 -0.06
C GLN A 8 8.34 20.76 1.26
N ALA A 9 9.26 21.03 2.20
CA ALA A 9 8.91 21.64 3.48
C ALA A 9 8.39 23.09 3.31
N GLU A 10 9.01 23.88 2.44
CA GLU A 10 8.56 25.24 2.12
C GLU A 10 7.16 25.24 1.49
N ALA A 11 6.90 24.32 0.57
CA ALA A 11 5.59 24.21 -0.06
C ALA A 11 4.51 23.71 0.91
N LEU A 12 4.84 22.77 1.80
CA LEU A 12 3.93 22.32 2.86
C LEU A 12 3.53 23.48 3.79
N ALA A 13 4.49 24.34 4.12
CA ALA A 13 4.26 25.52 4.94
C ALA A 13 3.48 26.62 4.19
N ALA A 14 3.54 26.63 2.85
CA ALA A 14 2.87 27.61 1.99
C ALA A 14 1.48 27.17 1.52
N LEU A 15 0.99 26.00 1.94
CA LEU A 15 -0.37 25.55 1.63
C LEU A 15 -1.40 26.56 2.14
N ASN A 16 -2.43 26.80 1.33
CA ASN A 16 -3.59 27.56 1.78
C ASN A 16 -4.41 26.74 2.80
N ALA A 17 -5.37 27.39 3.46
CA ALA A 17 -6.18 26.73 4.49
C ALA A 17 -7.04 25.57 3.94
N GLU A 18 -7.51 25.67 2.69
CA GLU A 18 -8.35 24.64 2.05
C GLU A 18 -7.55 23.37 1.74
N ASP A 19 -6.40 23.53 1.09
CA ASP A 19 -5.47 22.44 0.78
C ASP A 19 -4.90 21.83 2.06
N ARG A 20 -4.68 22.65 3.11
CA ARG A 20 -4.28 22.11 4.41
C ARG A 20 -5.36 21.23 5.03
N ALA A 21 -6.62 21.69 5.02
CA ALA A 21 -7.75 20.89 5.49
C ALA A 21 -8.00 19.65 4.60
N ARG A 22 -7.71 19.73 3.30
CA ARG A 22 -7.74 18.57 2.39
C ARG A 22 -6.67 17.56 2.75
N LEU A 23 -5.44 18.02 2.99
CA LEU A 23 -4.31 17.18 3.42
C LEU A 23 -4.60 16.50 4.76
N ASP A 24 -5.08 17.24 5.75
CA ASP A 24 -5.38 16.68 7.08
C ASP A 24 -6.50 15.63 7.02
N ARG A 25 -7.53 15.84 6.18
CA ARG A 25 -8.58 14.83 5.93
C ARG A 25 -8.01 13.58 5.26
N LEU A 26 -7.15 13.74 4.26
CA LEU A 26 -6.54 12.63 3.56
C LEU A 26 -5.62 11.82 4.50
N ALA A 27 -4.80 12.49 5.30
CA ALA A 27 -3.98 11.87 6.34
C ALA A 27 -4.83 11.07 7.34
N ALA A 28 -5.95 11.63 7.79
CA ALA A 28 -6.87 10.95 8.69
C ALA A 28 -7.48 9.68 8.06
N LEU A 29 -7.83 9.71 6.78
CA LEU A 29 -8.32 8.52 6.05
C LEU A 29 -7.26 7.44 5.92
N ALA A 30 -6.03 7.85 5.61
CA ALA A 30 -4.88 6.94 5.49
C ALA A 30 -4.30 6.48 6.84
N GLN A 31 -4.81 7.01 7.96
CA GLN A 31 -4.26 6.80 9.31
C GLN A 31 -2.78 7.19 9.44
N LEU A 32 -2.38 8.24 8.71
CA LEU A 32 -1.02 8.80 8.71
C LEU A 32 -1.03 10.24 9.21
N ALA A 33 0.14 10.74 9.59
CA ALA A 33 0.31 12.17 9.82
C ALA A 33 0.40 12.95 8.50
N ALA A 34 0.01 14.23 8.52
CA ALA A 34 -0.02 15.08 7.32
C ALA A 34 1.36 15.24 6.65
N ASP A 35 2.44 15.20 7.44
CA ASP A 35 3.83 15.23 6.95
C ASP A 35 4.29 13.90 6.36
N GLU A 36 3.70 12.77 6.77
CA GLU A 36 3.99 11.44 6.23
C GLU A 36 3.36 11.23 4.84
N ILE A 37 2.16 11.75 4.62
CA ILE A 37 1.46 11.66 3.33
C ILE A 37 1.85 12.78 2.34
N TRP A 38 2.39 13.89 2.84
CA TRP A 38 2.81 15.03 2.01
C TRP A 38 3.75 14.68 0.84
N PRO A 39 4.76 13.79 0.98
CA PRO A 39 5.62 13.41 -0.13
C PRO A 39 4.87 12.81 -1.31
N GLU A 40 3.80 12.04 -1.04
CA GLU A 40 2.94 11.44 -2.06
C GLU A 40 2.09 12.51 -2.75
N VAL A 41 1.44 13.37 -1.97
CA VAL A 41 0.66 14.52 -2.48
C VAL A 41 1.54 15.46 -3.31
N TRP A 42 2.79 15.70 -2.89
CA TRP A 42 3.75 16.51 -3.64
C TRP A 42 4.15 15.87 -4.98
N GLN A 43 4.25 14.54 -5.03
CA GLN A 43 4.69 13.81 -6.20
C GLN A 43 3.58 13.56 -7.22
N TYR A 44 2.37 13.25 -6.74
CA TYR A 44 1.24 12.79 -7.56
C TYR A 44 0.07 13.78 -7.58
N GLY A 45 0.12 14.85 -6.77
CA GLY A 45 -1.00 15.74 -6.56
C GLY A 45 -2.02 15.17 -5.58
N PHE A 46 -2.98 16.01 -5.16
CA PHE A 46 -4.05 15.59 -4.26
C PHE A 46 -4.92 14.48 -4.86
N ASP A 47 -5.32 14.63 -6.12
CA ASP A 47 -6.24 13.67 -6.75
C ASP A 47 -5.61 12.26 -6.85
N GLY A 48 -4.32 12.19 -7.18
CA GLY A 48 -3.60 10.91 -7.24
C GLY A 48 -3.43 10.25 -5.87
N ALA A 49 -3.14 11.05 -4.83
CA ALA A 49 -3.06 10.54 -3.46
C ALA A 49 -4.43 10.11 -2.92
N GLU A 50 -5.50 10.83 -3.26
CA GLU A 50 -6.88 10.46 -2.91
C GLU A 50 -7.31 9.16 -3.58
N GLU A 51 -7.01 8.97 -4.87
CA GLU A 51 -7.28 7.73 -5.58
C GLU A 51 -6.53 6.54 -4.96
N SER A 52 -5.25 6.75 -4.60
CA SER A 52 -4.40 5.77 -3.92
C SER A 52 -5.02 5.31 -2.58
N VAL A 53 -5.36 6.26 -1.71
CA VAL A 53 -5.99 5.96 -0.41
C VAL A 53 -7.35 5.29 -0.57
N GLN A 54 -8.16 5.70 -1.55
CA GLN A 54 -9.43 5.05 -1.84
C GLN A 54 -9.25 3.60 -2.32
N ALA A 55 -8.24 3.34 -3.15
CA ALA A 55 -7.92 2.00 -3.62
C ALA A 55 -7.47 1.08 -2.47
N ASP A 56 -6.72 1.61 -1.51
CA ASP A 56 -6.31 0.87 -0.31
C ASP A 56 -7.51 0.52 0.57
N LEU A 57 -8.39 1.49 0.85
CA LEU A 57 -9.62 1.25 1.61
C LEU A 57 -10.54 0.22 0.93
N ALA A 58 -10.70 0.32 -0.40
CA ALA A 58 -11.47 -0.65 -1.17
C ALA A 58 -10.84 -2.05 -1.14
N SER A 59 -9.51 -2.12 -1.18
CA SER A 59 -8.77 -3.39 -1.08
C SER A 59 -8.93 -4.01 0.30
N GLU A 60 -8.83 -3.24 1.38
CA GLU A 60 -9.07 -3.72 2.73
C GLU A 60 -10.49 -4.27 2.90
N GLU A 61 -11.50 -3.54 2.41
CA GLU A 61 -12.89 -3.99 2.45
C GLU A 61 -13.09 -5.27 1.63
N TYR A 62 -12.47 -5.35 0.45
CA TYR A 62 -12.49 -6.56 -0.37
C TYR A 62 -11.91 -7.75 0.40
N PHE A 63 -10.76 -7.61 1.07
CA PHE A 63 -10.14 -8.71 1.82
C PHE A 63 -10.91 -9.07 3.11
N LYS A 64 -11.63 -8.13 3.72
CA LYS A 64 -12.57 -8.45 4.82
C LYS A 64 -13.72 -9.33 4.34
N ALA A 65 -14.25 -9.06 3.14
CA ALA A 65 -15.32 -9.84 2.53
C ALA A 65 -14.83 -11.13 1.85
N ASN A 66 -13.57 -11.16 1.40
CA ASN A 66 -12.95 -12.24 0.65
C ASN A 66 -11.64 -12.65 1.32
N PRO A 67 -11.70 -13.27 2.52
CA PRO A 67 -10.50 -13.74 3.19
C PRO A 67 -9.76 -14.73 2.27
N GLY A 68 -8.46 -14.52 2.12
CA GLY A 68 -7.60 -15.41 1.36
C GLY A 68 -7.53 -16.81 1.97
N ILE A 69 -6.96 -17.75 1.22
CA ILE A 69 -6.66 -19.10 1.75
C ILE A 69 -5.39 -19.00 2.58
N ASP A 70 -5.38 -19.59 3.77
CA ASP A 70 -4.19 -19.64 4.62
C ASP A 70 -3.03 -20.36 3.90
N ASN A 71 -1.82 -19.84 4.05
CA ASN A 71 -0.64 -20.41 3.42
C ASN A 71 -0.39 -21.86 3.85
N ILE A 72 -0.70 -22.23 5.10
CA ILE A 72 -0.60 -23.61 5.59
C ILE A 72 -1.51 -24.52 4.78
N ASP A 73 -2.75 -24.11 4.54
CA ASP A 73 -3.73 -24.89 3.76
C ASP A 73 -3.30 -25.02 2.30
N VAL A 74 -2.78 -23.94 1.71
CA VAL A 74 -2.18 -23.96 0.37
C VAL A 74 -1.04 -24.98 0.32
N MET A 75 -0.11 -24.92 1.27
CA MET A 75 1.07 -25.80 1.30
C MET A 75 0.71 -27.26 1.58
N GLN A 76 -0.32 -27.53 2.39
CA GLN A 76 -0.83 -28.90 2.58
C GLN A 76 -1.40 -29.46 1.27
N LYS A 77 -2.24 -28.70 0.56
CA LYS A 77 -2.78 -29.12 -0.75
C LYS A 77 -1.66 -29.29 -1.79
N ALA A 78 -0.68 -28.39 -1.79
CA ALA A 78 0.49 -28.50 -2.67
C ALA A 78 1.30 -29.77 -2.39
N ARG A 79 1.54 -30.14 -1.12
CA ARG A 79 2.24 -31.38 -0.77
C ARG A 79 1.53 -32.62 -1.28
N VAL A 80 0.20 -32.66 -1.20
CA VAL A 80 -0.60 -33.78 -1.75
C VAL A 80 -0.42 -33.87 -3.27
N LEU A 81 -0.47 -32.75 -3.98
CA LEU A 81 -0.27 -32.71 -5.43
C LEU A 81 1.15 -33.14 -5.84
N VAL A 82 2.17 -32.70 -5.10
CA VAL A 82 3.56 -33.11 -5.34
C VAL A 82 3.74 -34.59 -5.05
N ALA A 83 3.11 -35.16 -4.02
CA ALA A 83 3.17 -36.59 -3.77
C ALA A 83 2.48 -37.41 -4.89
N ALA A 84 1.36 -36.91 -5.42
CA ALA A 84 0.59 -37.60 -6.45
C ALA A 84 1.22 -37.49 -7.86
N TYR A 85 1.82 -36.36 -8.20
CA TYR A 85 2.26 -36.03 -9.56
C TYR A 85 3.70 -35.55 -9.68
N GLY A 86 4.41 -35.39 -8.55
CA GLY A 86 5.79 -34.93 -8.53
C GLY A 86 6.71 -35.91 -9.22
N LYS A 87 7.56 -35.40 -10.12
CA LYS A 87 8.55 -36.25 -10.79
C LYS A 87 9.55 -36.79 -9.76
N PRO A 88 9.88 -38.10 -9.81
CA PRO A 88 10.88 -38.66 -8.93
C PRO A 88 12.23 -37.98 -9.16
N LYS A 89 12.92 -37.68 -8.06
CA LYS A 89 14.24 -37.07 -8.07
C LYS A 89 15.21 -38.04 -8.77
N ARG A 90 15.90 -37.59 -9.81
CA ARG A 90 16.93 -38.40 -10.49
C ARG A 90 18.01 -38.78 -9.46
N GLN A 91 18.24 -40.06 -9.26
CA GLN A 91 19.44 -40.56 -8.60
C GLN A 91 20.60 -40.37 -9.58
N THR A 92 21.33 -39.27 -9.44
CA THR A 92 22.69 -39.19 -10.00
C THR A 92 23.56 -40.09 -9.14
N GLY A 93 23.99 -41.21 -9.71
CA GLY A 93 25.01 -42.11 -9.14
C GLY A 93 26.39 -41.50 -9.19
#